data_AF-A0A0Q5UT71-F1
#
_entry.id   AF-A0A0Q5UT71-F1
#
_cell.length_a   1.000
_cell.length_b   1.000
_cell.length_c   1.000
_cell.angle_alpha   90.00
_cell.angle_beta   90.00
_cell.angle_gamma   90.00
#
_symmetry.space_group_name_H-M   'P 1'
#
loop_
_entity.id
_entity.type
_entity.pdbx_description
1 polymer ?
#
loop_
_entity_poly.entity_id
_entity_poly.type
_entity_poly.pdbx_seq_one_letter_code
_entity_poly.pdbx_strand_id
1 'polypeptide(L)'
;MESPKKKRSRILDKKPPVAVENIKRYSPNSCTATGRQFHQTKIDIDVELWFEKHCNERQIERGLESDTLQKLTVRCINHIFYYQLRYPNILLVQYPENRGVKYRFILQERNENGEMLNLATEIHYVDIGIYEITLVTAMIEENFKVFDNQLVIRVDGESSQLFRCTNKKLVEIANYGL
;
A
#
# COMPACT_ATOMS: atom_id res chain seq x y z
N MET A 1 -44.61 68.69 -6.39
CA MET A 1 -43.16 68.90 -6.22
C MET A 1 -42.57 67.63 -5.63
N GLU A 2 -41.95 66.79 -6.46
CA GLU A 2 -41.31 65.55 -5.98
C GLU A 2 -39.92 65.87 -5.41
N SER A 3 -39.67 65.45 -4.17
CA SER A 3 -38.37 65.57 -3.51
C SER A 3 -37.31 64.69 -4.18
N PRO A 4 -36.07 65.18 -4.39
CA PRO A 4 -35.06 64.42 -5.10
C PRO A 4 -34.64 63.18 -4.31
N LYS A 5 -34.73 62.01 -4.95
CA LYS A 5 -34.28 60.73 -4.37
C LYS A 5 -32.79 60.80 -4.04
N LYS A 6 -32.47 60.66 -2.76
CA LYS A 6 -31.10 60.66 -2.23
C LYS A 6 -30.30 59.51 -2.87
N LYS A 7 -29.34 59.83 -3.76
CA LYS A 7 -28.40 58.85 -4.33
C LYS A 7 -27.66 58.17 -3.18
N ARG A 8 -27.76 56.84 -3.06
CA ARG A 8 -26.95 56.04 -2.12
C ARG A 8 -25.48 56.31 -2.39
N SER A 9 -24.73 56.71 -1.37
CA SER A 9 -23.28 56.82 -1.45
C SER A 9 -22.70 55.45 -1.77
N ARG A 10 -21.89 55.33 -2.82
CA ARG A 10 -21.09 54.13 -3.05
C ARG A 10 -20.18 53.93 -1.84
N ILE A 11 -20.24 52.73 -1.25
CA ILE A 11 -19.20 52.28 -0.34
C ILE A 11 -17.93 52.23 -1.18
N LEU A 12 -16.98 53.12 -0.90
CA LEU A 12 -15.64 52.99 -1.44
C LEU A 12 -15.01 51.82 -0.71
N ASP A 13 -14.88 50.68 -1.40
CA ASP A 13 -14.08 49.57 -0.91
C ASP A 13 -12.66 50.10 -0.73
N LYS A 14 -12.29 50.38 0.52
CA LYS A 14 -10.89 50.60 0.88
C LYS A 14 -10.18 49.31 0.48
N LYS A 15 -9.33 49.36 -0.55
CA LYS A 15 -8.44 48.25 -0.87
C LYS A 15 -7.79 47.83 0.45
N PRO A 16 -7.95 46.57 0.88
CA PRO A 16 -7.28 46.14 2.09
C PRO A 16 -5.79 46.42 1.91
N PRO A 17 -5.09 46.85 2.98
CA PRO A 17 -3.64 47.03 2.90
C PRO A 17 -3.05 45.77 2.30
N VAL A 18 -2.21 45.93 1.28
CA VAL A 18 -1.49 44.81 0.65
C VAL A 18 -0.80 44.07 1.78
N ALA A 19 -1.29 42.88 2.10
CA ALA A 19 -0.66 42.04 3.10
C ALA A 19 0.77 41.83 2.61
N VAL A 20 1.75 42.30 3.38
CA VAL A 20 3.16 42.02 3.12
C VAL A 20 3.31 40.52 3.30
N GLU A 21 3.16 39.79 2.20
CA GLU A 21 3.17 38.34 2.18
C GLU A 21 4.61 37.93 2.45
N ASN A 22 4.85 37.38 3.64
CA ASN A 22 6.19 36.93 4.02
C ASN A 22 6.48 35.64 3.24
N ILE A 23 7.03 35.80 2.04
CA ILE A 23 7.33 34.72 1.07
C ILE A 23 8.11 33.56 1.73
N LYS A 24 8.88 33.84 2.80
CA LYS A 24 9.63 32.84 3.56
C LYS A 24 8.77 31.86 4.39
N ARG A 25 7.44 32.04 4.47
CA ARG A 25 6.51 31.12 5.16
C ARG A 25 5.81 30.12 4.24
N TYR A 26 5.98 30.26 2.93
CA TYR A 26 5.35 29.41 1.95
C TYR A 26 6.40 28.56 1.22
N SER A 27 6.09 27.29 1.03
CA SER A 27 6.93 26.31 0.36
C SER A 27 6.08 25.40 -0.53
N PRO A 28 6.64 24.85 -1.61
CA PRO A 28 5.93 23.86 -2.41
C PRO A 28 5.64 22.59 -1.60
N ASN A 29 4.50 21.96 -1.88
CA ASN A 29 4.15 20.59 -1.49
C ASN A 29 3.56 19.85 -2.69
N SER A 30 3.17 18.58 -2.53
CA SER A 30 2.63 17.76 -3.63
C SER A 30 1.34 18.30 -4.28
N CYS A 31 0.64 19.24 -3.63
CA CYS A 31 -0.61 19.81 -4.14
C CYS A 31 -0.46 21.22 -4.72
N THR A 32 0.50 22.02 -4.25
CA THR A 32 0.69 23.42 -4.66
C THR A 32 2.12 23.90 -4.47
N ALA A 33 2.56 24.83 -5.32
CA ALA A 33 3.85 25.49 -5.21
C ALA A 33 3.95 26.50 -4.05
N THR A 34 2.82 26.94 -3.50
CA THR A 34 2.74 28.05 -2.52
C THR A 34 2.02 27.64 -1.23
N GLY A 35 2.25 26.42 -0.76
CA GLY A 35 1.63 25.91 0.47
C GLY A 35 2.26 26.50 1.72
N ARG A 36 1.48 26.63 2.81
CA ARG A 36 2.02 26.90 4.16
C ARG A 36 1.71 25.72 5.06
N GLN A 37 2.74 25.03 5.51
CA GLN A 37 2.58 23.97 6.49
C GLN A 37 2.11 24.60 7.82
N PHE A 38 0.96 24.15 8.32
CA PHE A 38 0.41 24.61 9.60
C PHE A 38 0.52 23.54 10.70
N HIS A 39 0.57 22.26 10.32
CA HIS A 39 0.60 21.13 11.23
C HIS A 39 1.27 19.92 10.56
N GLN A 40 1.80 19.01 11.36
CA GLN A 40 2.27 17.70 10.92
C GLN A 40 1.90 16.65 11.96
N THR A 41 1.29 15.56 11.50
CA THR A 41 1.11 14.35 12.30
C THR A 41 1.95 13.25 11.65
N LYS A 42 2.60 12.43 12.47
CA LYS A 42 3.21 11.17 12.04
C LYS A 42 2.30 10.03 12.51
N ILE A 43 2.09 9.06 11.63
CA ILE A 43 1.37 7.83 11.92
C ILE A 43 2.39 6.72 11.73
N ASP A 44 2.68 6.00 12.80
CA ASP A 44 3.52 4.80 12.74
C ASP A 44 2.66 3.61 12.30
N ILE A 45 3.29 2.66 11.61
CA ILE A 45 2.61 1.45 11.13
C ILE A 45 3.20 0.26 11.87
N ASP A 46 2.35 -0.41 12.64
CA ASP A 46 2.60 -1.68 13.31
C ASP A 46 2.09 -2.82 12.42
N VAL A 47 3.00 -3.76 12.13
CA VAL A 47 2.70 -4.94 11.32
C VAL A 47 2.99 -6.18 12.15
N GLU A 48 1.93 -6.94 12.45
CA GLU A 48 2.02 -8.19 13.18
C GLU A 48 2.15 -9.36 12.21
N LEU A 49 3.16 -10.21 12.41
CA LEU A 49 3.41 -11.37 11.55
C LEU A 49 2.97 -12.66 12.24
N TRP A 50 2.11 -13.41 11.57
CA TRP A 50 1.52 -14.64 12.08
C TRP A 50 1.80 -15.81 11.14
N PHE A 51 2.00 -16.99 11.71
CA PHE A 51 1.92 -18.24 10.95
C PHE A 51 0.56 -18.88 11.15
N GLU A 52 -0.09 -19.25 10.06
CA GLU A 52 -1.19 -20.20 10.14
C GLU A 52 -0.63 -21.57 10.59
N LYS A 53 -1.42 -22.32 11.37
CA LYS A 53 -0.99 -23.58 11.98
C LYS A 53 -0.43 -24.57 10.95
N HIS A 54 -1.13 -24.81 9.85
CA HIS A 54 -0.65 -25.71 8.80
C HIS A 54 0.60 -25.20 8.09
N CYS A 55 0.76 -23.89 7.94
CA CYS A 55 2.02 -23.33 7.44
C CYS A 55 3.18 -23.67 8.39
N ASN A 56 2.98 -23.46 9.69
CA ASN A 56 4.00 -23.68 10.71
C ASN A 56 4.43 -25.14 10.83
N GLU A 57 3.49 -26.08 10.67
CA GLU A 57 3.78 -27.52 10.69
C GLU A 57 4.48 -27.96 9.40
N ARG A 58 3.94 -27.57 8.23
CA ARG A 58 4.44 -28.04 6.92
C ARG A 58 5.75 -27.42 6.48
N GLN A 59 6.09 -26.23 6.98
CA GLN A 59 7.41 -25.64 6.65
C GLN A 59 8.54 -26.57 7.11
N ILE A 60 8.40 -27.19 8.29
CA ILE A 60 9.40 -28.10 8.86
C ILE A 60 9.50 -29.37 8.01
N GLU A 61 8.36 -29.96 7.64
CA GLU A 61 8.32 -31.13 6.75
C GLU A 61 8.98 -30.87 5.38
N ARG A 62 9.00 -29.61 4.95
CA ARG A 62 9.55 -29.15 3.68
C ARG A 62 10.98 -28.62 3.80
N GLY A 63 11.60 -28.68 4.98
CA GLY A 63 12.93 -28.13 5.21
C GLY A 63 13.01 -26.61 5.03
N LEU A 64 11.90 -25.90 5.23
CA LEU A 64 11.82 -24.44 5.16
C LEU A 64 12.00 -23.84 6.55
N GLU A 65 13.04 -23.03 6.70
CA GLU A 65 13.30 -22.30 7.94
C GLU A 65 12.33 -21.13 8.11
N SER A 66 11.74 -21.02 9.30
CA SER A 66 10.77 -19.96 9.62
C SER A 66 11.37 -18.55 9.50
N ASP A 67 12.66 -18.39 9.80
CA ASP A 67 13.39 -17.13 9.68
C ASP A 67 13.48 -16.65 8.22
N THR A 68 13.66 -17.57 7.27
CA THR A 68 13.66 -17.24 5.84
C THR A 68 12.31 -16.67 5.39
N LEU A 69 11.20 -17.28 5.84
CA LEU A 69 9.85 -16.81 5.52
C LEU A 69 9.55 -15.45 6.15
N GLN A 70 9.99 -15.24 7.39
CA GLN A 70 9.86 -13.97 8.09
C GLN A 70 10.65 -12.86 7.39
N LYS A 71 11.92 -13.10 7.05
CA LYS A 71 12.76 -12.14 6.33
C LYS A 71 12.19 -11.75 4.98
N LEU A 72 11.72 -12.71 4.19
CA LEU A 72 11.04 -12.43 2.92
C LEU A 72 9.82 -11.54 3.15
N THR A 73 8.96 -11.90 4.13
CA THR A 73 7.74 -11.15 4.43
C THR A 73 8.06 -9.72 4.85
N VAL A 74 9.03 -9.53 5.77
CA VAL A 74 9.46 -8.21 6.25
C VAL A 74 9.95 -7.34 5.11
N ARG A 75 10.80 -7.87 4.21
CA ARG A 75 11.24 -7.12 3.02
C ARG A 75 10.06 -6.73 2.15
N CYS A 76 9.11 -7.64 1.95
CA CYS A 76 7.93 -7.42 1.11
C CYS A 76 6.97 -6.34 1.63
N ILE A 77 7.00 -5.96 2.91
CA ILE A 77 6.04 -5.01 3.52
C ILE A 77 5.95 -3.71 2.72
N ASN A 78 7.10 -3.12 2.36
CA ASN A 78 7.12 -1.87 1.60
C ASN A 78 6.51 -2.03 0.20
N HIS A 79 6.78 -3.16 -0.46
CA HIS A 79 6.25 -3.47 -1.78
C HIS A 79 4.72 -3.63 -1.73
N ILE A 80 4.23 -4.37 -0.73
CA ILE A 80 2.81 -4.59 -0.48
C ILE A 80 2.09 -3.25 -0.31
N PHE A 81 2.56 -2.41 0.62
CA PHE A 81 1.92 -1.11 0.88
C PHE A 81 2.05 -0.16 -0.29
N TYR A 82 3.18 -0.16 -1.01
CA TYR A 82 3.31 0.59 -2.25
C TYR A 82 2.20 0.22 -3.23
N TYR A 83 2.01 -1.08 -3.52
CA TYR A 83 0.98 -1.50 -4.48
C TYR A 83 -0.44 -1.19 -4.00
N GLN A 84 -0.73 -1.45 -2.72
CA GLN A 84 -2.03 -1.18 -2.11
C GLN A 84 -2.41 0.32 -2.18
N LEU A 85 -1.45 1.21 -1.95
CA LEU A 85 -1.69 2.66 -1.91
C LEU A 85 -1.63 3.30 -3.30
N ARG A 86 -0.76 2.81 -4.19
CA ARG A 86 -0.52 3.39 -5.51
C ARG A 86 -1.60 3.05 -6.53
N TYR A 87 -2.17 1.84 -6.44
CA TYR A 87 -3.09 1.29 -7.45
C TYR A 87 -4.48 1.01 -6.85
N PRO A 88 -5.47 1.88 -7.10
CA PRO A 88 -6.81 1.78 -6.48
C PRO A 88 -7.56 0.47 -6.73
N ASN A 89 -7.26 -0.23 -7.83
CA ASN A 89 -7.92 -1.48 -8.21
C ASN A 89 -7.22 -2.73 -7.67
N ILE A 90 -6.24 -2.55 -6.79
CA ILE A 90 -5.48 -3.61 -6.14
C ILE A 90 -5.93 -3.71 -4.69
N LEU A 91 -6.35 -4.92 -4.31
CA LEU A 91 -6.79 -5.26 -2.97
C LEU A 91 -5.88 -6.37 -2.45
N LEU A 92 -4.90 -5.97 -1.64
CA LEU A 92 -4.01 -6.85 -0.87
C LEU A 92 -4.41 -6.87 0.60
N VAL A 93 -4.94 -5.75 1.11
CA VAL A 93 -5.41 -5.61 2.49
C VAL A 93 -6.91 -5.88 2.57
N GLN A 94 -7.28 -6.77 3.47
CA GLN A 94 -8.66 -7.12 3.79
C GLN A 94 -9.17 -6.23 4.91
N TYR A 95 -10.30 -5.58 4.68
CA TYR A 95 -10.98 -4.74 5.67
C TYR A 95 -12.12 -5.51 6.34
N PRO A 96 -12.46 -5.22 7.61
CA PRO A 96 -13.41 -5.98 8.41
C PRO A 96 -14.84 -6.08 7.81
N GLU A 97 -15.18 -5.21 6.86
CA GLU A 97 -16.43 -5.22 6.11
C GLU A 97 -16.53 -6.38 5.10
N ASN A 98 -15.39 -6.96 4.69
CA ASN A 98 -15.28 -7.97 3.64
C ASN A 98 -15.17 -9.41 4.19
N ARG A 99 -16.00 -9.79 5.16
CA ARG A 99 -15.90 -11.10 5.86
C ARG A 99 -16.11 -12.36 4.99
N GLY A 100 -16.54 -12.20 3.73
CA GLY A 100 -16.95 -13.32 2.87
C GLY A 100 -15.89 -13.86 1.92
N VAL A 101 -14.84 -13.09 1.58
CA VAL A 101 -13.85 -13.49 0.58
C VAL A 101 -12.46 -13.31 1.15
N LYS A 102 -11.83 -14.41 1.55
CA LYS A 102 -10.42 -14.39 1.95
C LYS A 102 -9.55 -14.17 0.73
N TYR A 103 -9.00 -12.96 0.58
CA TYR A 103 -8.11 -12.62 -0.53
C TYR A 103 -6.67 -12.98 -0.16
N ARG A 104 -6.19 -14.10 -0.71
CA ARG A 104 -4.78 -14.50 -0.64
C ARG A 104 -4.03 -14.01 -1.84
N PHE A 105 -2.85 -13.43 -1.64
CA PHE A 105 -1.89 -13.21 -2.71
C PHE A 105 -0.64 -14.05 -2.46
N ILE A 106 0.21 -14.17 -3.48
CA ILE A 106 1.43 -14.96 -3.40
C ILE A 106 2.64 -14.01 -3.41
N LEU A 107 3.51 -14.14 -2.43
CA LEU A 107 4.86 -13.59 -2.46
C LEU A 107 5.78 -14.63 -3.11
N GLN A 108 6.61 -14.19 -4.06
CA GLN A 108 7.56 -15.03 -4.77
C GLN A 108 8.97 -14.45 -4.70
N GLU A 109 9.95 -15.30 -4.44
CA GLU A 109 11.37 -14.95 -4.50
C GLU A 109 12.18 -16.18 -4.94
N ARG A 110 13.24 -15.97 -5.73
CA ARG A 110 14.22 -17.04 -5.97
C ARG A 110 15.20 -17.12 -4.81
N ASN A 111 15.34 -18.30 -4.22
CA ASN A 111 16.33 -18.54 -3.17
C ASN A 111 17.76 -18.56 -3.74
N GLU A 112 18.76 -18.74 -2.87
CA GLU A 112 20.18 -18.79 -3.26
C GLU A 112 20.50 -19.93 -4.23
N ASN A 113 19.71 -21.01 -4.21
CA ASN A 113 19.84 -22.14 -5.15
C ASN A 113 19.13 -21.88 -6.49
N GLY A 114 18.52 -20.70 -6.65
CA GLY A 114 17.75 -20.32 -7.83
C GLY A 114 16.34 -20.94 -7.88
N GLU A 115 15.86 -21.60 -6.83
CA GLU A 115 14.53 -22.21 -6.76
C GLU A 115 13.47 -21.19 -6.34
N MET A 116 12.27 -21.26 -6.93
CA MET A 116 11.18 -20.35 -6.59
C MET A 116 10.51 -20.72 -5.25
N LEU A 117 10.71 -19.87 -4.24
CA LEU A 117 9.92 -19.88 -3.02
C LEU A 117 8.60 -19.15 -3.26
N ASN A 118 7.50 -19.80 -2.89
CA ASN A 118 6.14 -19.29 -2.98
C ASN A 118 5.53 -19.24 -1.60
N LEU A 119 5.07 -18.06 -1.19
CA LEU A 119 4.46 -17.83 0.11
C LEU A 119 3.07 -17.24 -0.08
N ALA A 120 2.05 -18.04 0.23
CA ALA A 120 0.67 -17.60 0.23
C ALA A 120 0.39 -16.79 1.50
N THR A 121 -0.07 -15.57 1.32
CA THR A 121 -0.18 -14.56 2.39
C THR A 121 -1.56 -13.92 2.39
N GLU A 122 -2.06 -13.63 3.59
CA GLU A 122 -3.25 -12.81 3.83
C GLU A 122 -2.83 -11.58 4.65
N ILE A 123 -3.46 -10.43 4.39
CA ILE A 123 -3.27 -9.23 5.20
C ILE A 123 -4.62 -8.67 5.62
N HIS A 124 -4.75 -8.35 6.90
CA HIS A 124 -5.95 -7.76 7.48
C HIS A 124 -5.63 -6.39 8.07
N TYR A 125 -6.52 -5.44 7.82
CA TYR A 125 -6.59 -4.19 8.54
C TYR A 125 -7.25 -4.44 9.90
N VAL A 126 -6.59 -4.00 10.97
CA VAL A 126 -7.12 -4.06 12.34
C VAL A 126 -7.57 -2.67 12.79
N ASP A 127 -6.67 -1.69 12.69
CA ASP A 127 -6.93 -0.29 13.02
C ASP A 127 -6.00 0.65 12.23
N ILE A 128 -6.13 1.97 12.41
CA ILE A 128 -5.28 2.97 11.80
C ILE A 128 -3.84 2.73 12.24
N GLY A 129 -3.03 2.27 11.28
CA GLY A 129 -1.63 1.95 11.53
C GLY A 129 -1.40 0.52 12.01
N ILE A 130 -2.42 -0.33 12.22
CA ILE A 130 -2.24 -1.72 12.68
C ILE A 130 -2.71 -2.70 11.60
N TYR A 131 -1.81 -3.59 11.18
CA TYR A 131 -2.07 -4.63 10.19
C TYR A 131 -1.57 -5.98 10.65
N GLU A 132 -2.34 -7.03 10.35
CA GLU A 132 -1.92 -8.41 10.58
C GLU A 132 -1.60 -9.08 9.25
N ILE A 133 -0.41 -9.65 9.13
CA ILE A 133 0.00 -10.48 7.99
C ILE A 133 0.05 -11.93 8.45
N THR A 134 -0.71 -12.80 7.80
CA THR A 134 -0.70 -14.24 8.08
C THR A 134 -0.08 -15.01 6.92
N LEU A 135 0.94 -15.80 7.24
CA LEU A 135 1.58 -16.75 6.33
C LEU A 135 0.78 -18.05 6.33
N VAL A 136 0.11 -18.33 5.22
CA VAL A 136 -0.85 -19.43 5.10
C VAL A 136 -0.20 -20.71 4.59
N THR A 137 0.74 -20.60 3.65
CA THR A 137 1.44 -21.76 3.08
C THR A 137 2.74 -21.30 2.43
N ALA A 138 3.82 -22.06 2.64
CA ALA A 138 5.10 -21.87 1.95
C ALA A 138 5.50 -23.12 1.16
N MET A 139 5.96 -22.96 -0.08
CA MET A 139 6.43 -24.05 -0.95
C MET A 139 7.55 -23.61 -1.88
N ILE A 140 8.60 -24.44 -2.01
CA ILE A 140 9.57 -24.34 -3.10
C ILE A 140 9.02 -25.16 -4.26
N GLU A 141 8.54 -24.48 -5.31
CA GLU A 141 7.87 -25.12 -6.44
C GLU A 141 7.86 -24.14 -7.64
N GLU A 142 8.49 -24.51 -8.75
CA GLU A 142 8.50 -23.64 -9.95
C GLU A 142 7.09 -23.48 -10.56
N ASN A 143 6.27 -24.53 -10.49
CA ASN A 143 4.92 -24.57 -11.05
C ASN A 143 3.82 -24.37 -9.99
N PHE A 144 4.04 -23.44 -9.06
CA PHE A 144 3.06 -23.15 -8.02
C PHE A 144 1.71 -22.74 -8.63
N LYS A 145 0.64 -23.41 -8.19
CA LYS A 145 -0.70 -23.17 -8.74
C LYS A 145 -1.26 -21.84 -8.23
N VAL A 146 -1.35 -20.87 -9.15
CA VAL A 146 -2.00 -19.57 -8.91
C VAL A 146 -3.40 -19.59 -9.50
N PHE A 147 -4.39 -19.18 -8.71
CA PHE A 147 -5.79 -19.15 -9.14
C PHE A 147 -6.11 -17.91 -9.96
N ASP A 148 -7.19 -17.97 -10.75
CA ASP A 148 -7.61 -16.83 -11.56
C ASP A 148 -7.98 -15.64 -10.68
N ASN A 149 -7.63 -14.43 -11.13
CA ASN A 149 -7.65 -13.16 -10.41
C ASN A 149 -6.72 -13.05 -9.19
N GLN A 150 -5.97 -14.10 -8.83
CA GLN A 150 -5.03 -14.03 -7.73
C GLN A 150 -3.84 -13.13 -8.09
N LEU A 151 -3.41 -12.33 -7.13
CA LEU A 151 -2.26 -11.46 -7.24
C LEU A 151 -0.98 -12.19 -6.83
N VAL A 152 0.11 -11.87 -7.51
CA VAL A 152 1.45 -12.37 -7.21
C VAL A 152 2.41 -11.21 -7.18
N ILE A 153 3.16 -11.06 -6.09
CA ILE A 153 4.27 -10.11 -5.99
C ILE A 153 5.54 -10.92 -6.08
N ARG A 154 6.30 -10.71 -7.15
CA ARG A 154 7.63 -11.29 -7.31
C ARG A 154 8.67 -10.27 -6.89
N VAL A 155 9.50 -10.61 -5.93
CA VAL A 155 10.52 -9.74 -5.36
C VAL A 155 11.89 -10.16 -5.88
N ASP A 156 12.70 -9.14 -6.17
CA ASP A 156 14.11 -9.26 -6.53
C ASP A 156 14.88 -8.15 -5.81
N GLY A 157 15.45 -8.49 -4.65
CA GLY A 157 16.09 -7.54 -3.74
C GLY A 157 15.13 -6.43 -3.29
N GLU A 158 15.48 -5.19 -3.62
CA GLU A 158 14.70 -3.98 -3.28
C GLU A 158 13.64 -3.62 -4.33
N SER A 159 13.54 -4.41 -5.40
CA SER A 159 12.59 -4.21 -6.49
C SER A 159 11.53 -5.31 -6.51
N SER A 160 10.40 -5.06 -7.17
CA SER A 160 9.39 -6.09 -7.36
C SER A 160 8.50 -5.84 -8.56
N GLN A 161 7.82 -6.89 -8.99
CA GLN A 161 6.79 -6.87 -10.01
C GLN A 161 5.49 -7.44 -9.45
N LEU A 162 4.38 -6.78 -9.76
CA LEU A 162 3.04 -7.24 -9.43
C LEU A 162 2.40 -7.87 -10.66
N PHE A 163 1.93 -9.10 -10.50
CA PHE A 163 1.20 -9.85 -11.52
C PHE A 163 -0.23 -10.13 -11.06
N ARG A 164 -1.13 -10.29 -12.02
CA ARG A 164 -2.45 -10.87 -11.83
C ARG A 164 -2.60 -12.09 -12.71
N CYS A 165 -3.05 -13.20 -12.14
CA CYS A 165 -3.43 -14.36 -12.94
C CYS A 165 -4.75 -14.05 -13.66
N THR A 166 -4.75 -14.10 -14.99
CA THR A 166 -5.94 -13.90 -15.83
C THR A 166 -5.98 -14.98 -16.89
N ASN A 167 -7.07 -15.73 -16.98
CA ASN A 167 -7.19 -16.90 -17.86
C ASN A 167 -6.03 -17.89 -17.68
N LYS A 168 -5.64 -18.16 -16.41
CA LYS A 168 -4.52 -19.04 -16.04
C LYS A 168 -3.13 -18.57 -16.51
N LYS A 169 -2.98 -17.30 -16.90
CA LYS A 169 -1.68 -16.70 -17.25
C LYS A 169 -1.36 -15.56 -16.31
N LEU A 170 -0.12 -15.48 -15.85
CA LEU A 170 0.36 -14.32 -15.09
C LEU A 170 0.59 -13.15 -16.06
N VAL A 171 -0.12 -12.06 -15.83
CA VAL A 171 0.02 -10.81 -16.57
C VAL A 171 0.60 -9.78 -15.60
N GLU A 172 1.74 -9.18 -15.98
CA GLU A 172 2.32 -8.07 -15.21
C GLU A 172 1.40 -6.85 -15.29
N ILE A 173 1.17 -6.20 -14.16
CA ILE A 173 0.27 -5.05 -14.05
C ILE A 173 0.95 -3.81 -13.45
N ALA A 174 2.04 -3.98 -12.69
CA ALA A 174 2.78 -2.89 -12.08
C ALA A 174 4.18 -3.34 -11.63
N ASN A 175 5.04 -2.37 -11.33
CA ASN A 175 6.36 -2.58 -10.75
C ASN A 175 6.66 -1.54 -9.64
N TYR A 176 7.70 -1.82 -8.87
CA TYR A 176 8.24 -0.97 -7.81
C TYR A 176 9.77 -1.08 -7.79
N GLY A 177 10.46 0.05 -7.66
CA GLY A 177 11.92 0.11 -7.54
C GLY A 177 12.69 -0.07 -8.85
N LEU A 178 12.03 0.10 -10.00
CA LEU A 178 12.65 0.15 -11.34
C LEU A 178 12.95 1.59 -11.77
#